data_AF-A0A0F9DYF4-F1
#
_entry.id   AF-A0A0F9DYF4-F1
#
_cell.length_a   1.000
_cell.length_b   1.000
_cell.length_c   1.000
_cell.angle_alpha   90.00
_cell.angle_beta   90.00
_cell.angle_gamma   90.00
#
_symmetry.space_group_name_H-M   'P 1'
#
loop_
_entity.id
_entity.type
_entity.pdbx_description
1 polymer ?
#
loop_
_entity_poly.entity_id
_entity_poly.type
_entity_poly.pdbx_seq_one_letter_code
_entity_poly.pdbx_strand_id
1 'polypeptide(L)'
;MTNQLFESQVTLDRLYTGPLGSYIDAYAVRLFEQGYAKFTINCRIRLVGALSRWMHLGGIGVMDLDKQTTDKFLQYLRRKRRIQRGDMPTLRLLLEHLRQSGVIPTPTPEIDDSELGRIERDFANYLAQERRLSQASLVNYLPVVRRFLEEHFGTRPVLLKEIDYTDISRFVLQQANILSRGRAKLMVTALRSFFRFLHLRGDISTDLAAVVPKVASWRFATLPKWIPQEQIEHLLSSCDQSTTAGQRNYTILLLLARLGLRSGEVVNMTLDNIDWEAGEIRVGGKSHRQDRLPLPKDVGEALARYLRHGRPCCSTRRVFVRMKAPLRGFVNSSAIYSMVRRAFDRAGIHPAQQGPHILRHSLATNMLRKGASLGEIGEILRHRDLSTTQIYAKVDLEALR
;
A
#
# COMPACT_ATOMS: atom_id res chain seq x y z
N MET A 1 -25.99 19.74 -9.47
CA MET A 1 -25.11 19.70 -8.27
C MET A 1 -24.50 21.07 -7.97
N THR A 2 -23.86 21.71 -8.94
CA THR A 2 -23.28 23.07 -8.87
C THR A 2 -24.28 24.17 -8.48
N ASN A 3 -25.52 24.14 -9.01
CA ASN A 3 -26.58 25.07 -8.58
C ASN A 3 -27.01 24.90 -7.11
N GLN A 4 -26.68 23.77 -6.47
CA GLN A 4 -26.89 23.57 -5.03
C GLN A 4 -25.66 23.99 -4.19
N LEU A 5 -24.53 24.28 -4.85
CA LEU A 5 -23.25 24.66 -4.25
C LEU A 5 -23.00 26.17 -4.33
N PHE A 6 -23.58 26.86 -5.31
CA PHE A 6 -23.37 28.29 -5.56
C PHE A 6 -24.73 28.96 -5.82
N GLU A 7 -25.02 30.02 -5.05
CA GLU A 7 -26.27 30.79 -5.18
C GLU A 7 -26.14 31.98 -6.15
N SER A 8 -24.92 32.38 -6.50
CA SER A 8 -24.64 33.55 -7.34
C SER A 8 -24.51 33.16 -8.82
N GLN A 9 -25.39 33.70 -9.66
CA GLN A 9 -25.36 33.50 -11.12
C GLN A 9 -24.02 33.95 -11.74
N VAL A 10 -23.50 35.11 -11.33
CA VAL A 10 -22.18 35.62 -11.77
C VAL A 10 -21.04 34.64 -11.44
N THR A 11 -21.15 33.90 -10.34
CA THR A 11 -20.15 32.91 -9.97
C THR A 11 -20.26 31.66 -10.85
N LEU A 12 -21.47 31.23 -11.17
CA LEU A 12 -21.72 30.12 -12.09
C LEU A 12 -21.21 30.46 -13.49
N ASP A 13 -21.52 31.63 -14.03
CA ASP A 13 -21.07 32.07 -15.36
C ASP A 13 -19.54 32.08 -15.45
N ARG A 14 -18.87 32.58 -14.41
CA ARG A 14 -17.39 32.55 -14.31
C ARG A 14 -16.84 31.13 -14.22
N LEU A 15 -17.52 30.20 -13.58
CA LEU A 15 -17.09 28.80 -13.47
C LEU A 15 -17.16 28.11 -14.83
N TYR A 16 -18.25 28.31 -15.58
CA TYR A 16 -18.47 27.70 -16.88
C TYR A 16 -17.68 28.36 -18.02
N THR A 17 -16.99 29.47 -17.75
CA THR A 17 -16.10 30.12 -18.74
C THR A 17 -14.88 29.25 -19.04
N GLY A 18 -14.64 28.98 -20.33
CA GLY A 18 -13.45 28.30 -20.83
C GLY A 18 -13.63 26.80 -21.10
N PRO A 19 -12.57 26.11 -21.54
CA PRO A 19 -12.62 24.75 -22.09
C PRO A 19 -13.06 23.66 -21.09
N LEU A 20 -13.04 23.93 -19.78
CA LEU A 20 -13.45 22.96 -18.77
C LEU A 20 -14.91 23.11 -18.31
N GLY A 21 -15.63 24.14 -18.77
CA GLY A 21 -16.96 24.48 -18.27
C GLY A 21 -17.94 23.30 -18.28
N SER A 22 -18.06 22.61 -19.42
CA SER A 22 -18.95 21.47 -19.59
C SER A 22 -18.65 20.25 -18.70
N TYR A 23 -17.44 20.17 -18.11
CA TYR A 23 -17.00 19.05 -17.29
C TYR A 23 -17.09 19.32 -15.79
N ILE A 24 -17.38 20.55 -15.38
CA ILE A 24 -17.40 20.95 -13.95
C ILE A 24 -18.50 20.20 -13.19
N ASP A 25 -19.68 20.05 -13.79
CA ASP A 25 -20.83 19.42 -13.13
C ASP A 25 -20.58 17.92 -12.90
N ALA A 26 -20.08 17.22 -13.91
CA ALA A 26 -19.71 15.81 -13.81
C ALA A 26 -18.60 15.61 -12.75
N TYR A 27 -17.61 16.51 -12.69
CA TYR A 27 -16.57 16.47 -11.67
C TYR A 27 -17.13 16.73 -10.26
N ALA A 28 -18.08 17.66 -10.12
CA ALA A 28 -18.75 17.96 -8.85
C ALA A 28 -19.52 16.76 -8.32
N VAL A 29 -20.29 16.08 -9.19
CA VAL A 29 -21.03 14.85 -8.87
C VAL A 29 -20.07 13.77 -8.40
N ARG A 30 -18.98 13.52 -9.14
CA ARG A 30 -17.95 12.57 -8.75
C ARG A 30 -17.36 12.85 -7.37
N LEU A 31 -17.04 14.11 -7.05
CA LEU A 31 -16.51 14.46 -5.73
C LEU A 31 -17.55 14.19 -4.63
N PHE A 32 -18.82 14.44 -4.90
CA PHE A 32 -19.91 14.12 -3.97
C PHE A 32 -20.02 12.61 -3.71
N GLU A 33 -20.04 11.80 -4.76
CA GLU A 33 -20.09 10.34 -4.65
C GLU A 33 -18.86 9.75 -3.93
N GLN A 34 -17.71 10.40 -4.06
CA GLN A 34 -16.49 10.04 -3.32
C GLN A 34 -16.51 10.47 -1.84
N GLY A 35 -17.58 11.13 -1.39
CA GLY A 35 -17.80 11.54 -0.01
C GLY A 35 -17.03 12.79 0.40
N TYR A 36 -16.68 13.68 -0.54
CA TYR A 36 -16.11 14.99 -0.18
C TYR A 36 -17.17 15.89 0.46
N ALA A 37 -16.77 16.61 1.52
CA ALA A 37 -17.65 17.59 2.15
C ALA A 37 -18.01 18.74 1.20
N LYS A 38 -19.23 19.29 1.30
CA LYS A 38 -19.76 20.38 0.44
C LYS A 38 -18.77 21.53 0.26
N PHE A 39 -18.20 22.03 1.36
CA PHE A 39 -17.18 23.08 1.35
C PHE A 39 -15.93 22.70 0.53
N THR A 40 -15.46 21.47 0.68
CA THR A 40 -14.29 20.98 -0.06
C THR A 40 -14.58 20.86 -1.55
N ILE A 41 -15.77 20.39 -1.92
CA ILE A 41 -16.21 20.35 -3.32
C ILE A 41 -16.21 21.77 -3.91
N ASN A 42 -16.74 22.74 -3.16
CA ASN A 42 -16.79 24.15 -3.55
C ASN A 42 -15.39 24.73 -3.84
N CYS A 43 -14.42 24.53 -2.93
CA CYS A 43 -13.04 24.95 -3.14
C CYS A 43 -12.40 24.30 -4.37
N ARG A 44 -12.66 23.01 -4.60
CA ARG A 44 -12.14 22.26 -5.73
C ARG A 44 -12.69 22.78 -7.05
N ILE A 45 -14.00 22.98 -7.14
CA ILE A 45 -14.67 23.51 -8.34
C ILE A 45 -14.16 24.92 -8.67
N ARG A 46 -13.98 25.79 -7.67
CA ARG A 46 -13.41 27.12 -7.87
C ARG A 46 -12.00 27.08 -8.47
N LEU A 47 -11.16 26.13 -8.05
CA LEU A 47 -9.84 25.92 -8.63
C LEU A 47 -9.93 25.44 -10.09
N VAL A 48 -10.83 24.51 -10.38
CA VAL A 48 -11.06 24.02 -11.76
C VAL A 48 -11.57 25.14 -12.67
N GLY A 49 -12.50 25.97 -12.22
CA GLY A 49 -12.95 27.14 -12.97
C GLY A 49 -11.83 28.17 -13.17
N ALA A 50 -10.95 28.36 -12.19
CA ALA A 50 -9.77 29.21 -12.34
C ALA A 50 -8.77 28.66 -13.37
N LEU A 51 -8.57 27.34 -13.41
CA LEU A 51 -7.80 26.67 -14.45
C LEU A 51 -8.46 26.87 -15.82
N SER A 52 -9.77 26.67 -15.92
CA SER A 52 -10.53 26.85 -17.17
C SER A 52 -10.32 28.24 -17.77
N ARG A 53 -10.47 29.29 -16.96
CA ARG A 53 -10.23 30.67 -17.42
C ARG A 53 -8.79 30.93 -17.82
N TRP A 54 -7.83 30.37 -17.07
CA TRP A 54 -6.41 30.50 -17.42
C TRP A 54 -6.08 29.79 -18.74
N MET A 55 -6.65 28.61 -18.99
CA MET A 55 -6.53 27.90 -20.27
C MET A 55 -7.16 28.70 -21.41
N HIS A 56 -8.34 29.28 -21.19
CA HIS A 56 -9.02 30.12 -22.18
C HIS A 56 -8.17 31.35 -22.58
N LEU A 57 -7.59 32.05 -21.61
CA LEU A 57 -6.69 33.19 -21.88
C LEU A 57 -5.39 32.79 -22.57
N GLY A 58 -4.93 31.55 -22.36
CA GLY A 58 -3.73 31.00 -22.98
C GLY A 58 -3.97 30.26 -24.30
N GLY A 59 -5.22 30.20 -24.79
CA GLY A 59 -5.56 29.44 -26.01
C GLY A 59 -5.38 27.92 -25.89
N ILE A 60 -5.39 27.37 -24.68
CA ILE A 60 -5.15 25.94 -24.43
C ILE A 60 -6.49 25.18 -24.49
N GLY A 61 -6.60 24.19 -25.37
CA GLY A 61 -7.77 23.34 -25.49
C GLY A 61 -7.89 22.31 -24.34
N VAL A 62 -9.06 21.70 -24.20
CA VAL A 62 -9.24 20.61 -23.20
C VAL A 62 -8.38 19.38 -23.53
N MET A 63 -8.17 19.07 -24.82
CA MET A 63 -7.38 17.93 -25.27
C MET A 63 -5.89 18.04 -24.89
N ASP A 64 -5.38 19.28 -24.79
CA ASP A 64 -3.99 19.59 -24.44
C ASP A 64 -3.76 19.65 -22.92
N LEU A 65 -4.81 19.40 -22.14
CA LEU A 65 -4.72 19.41 -20.68
C LEU A 65 -4.04 18.14 -20.18
N ASP A 66 -2.82 18.32 -19.70
CA ASP A 66 -1.99 17.24 -19.18
C ASP A 66 -1.30 17.65 -17.85
N LYS A 67 -0.34 16.84 -17.39
CA LYS A 67 0.41 17.15 -16.17
C LYS A 67 1.22 18.43 -16.35
N GLN A 68 1.89 18.60 -17.50
CA GLN A 68 2.75 19.76 -17.74
C GLN A 68 1.95 21.07 -17.73
N THR A 69 0.77 21.07 -18.33
CA THR A 69 -0.19 22.19 -18.32
C THR A 69 -0.64 22.51 -16.89
N THR A 70 -0.98 21.49 -16.08
CA THR A 70 -1.33 21.74 -14.68
C THR A 70 -0.16 22.30 -13.86
N ASP A 71 1.07 21.86 -14.12
CA ASP A 71 2.27 22.37 -13.45
C ASP A 71 2.55 23.84 -13.84
N LYS A 72 2.38 24.22 -15.12
CA LYS A 72 2.43 25.62 -15.57
C LYS A 72 1.37 26.48 -14.88
N PHE A 73 0.13 25.99 -14.78
CA PHE A 73 -0.93 26.69 -14.06
C PHE A 73 -0.60 26.89 -12.58
N LEU A 74 -0.01 25.89 -11.91
CA LEU A 74 0.41 25.99 -10.52
C LEU A 74 1.54 27.00 -10.33
N GLN A 75 2.48 27.09 -11.28
CA GLN A 75 3.51 28.14 -11.27
C GLN A 75 2.88 29.53 -11.42
N TYR A 76 1.90 29.69 -12.31
CA TYR A 76 1.13 30.93 -12.43
C TYR A 76 0.39 31.27 -11.12
N LEU A 77 -0.27 30.29 -10.49
CA LEU A 77 -0.95 30.51 -9.21
C LEU A 77 0.01 30.90 -8.09
N ARG A 78 1.21 30.31 -8.02
CA ARG A 78 2.24 30.65 -7.01
C ARG A 78 2.60 32.13 -7.00
N ARG A 79 2.58 32.79 -8.16
CA ARG A 79 2.86 34.23 -8.28
C ARG A 79 1.73 35.10 -7.71
N LYS A 80 0.51 34.57 -7.61
CA LYS A 80 -0.68 35.30 -7.13
C LYS A 80 -1.09 34.95 -5.71
N ARG A 81 -0.88 33.71 -5.28
CA ARG A 81 -1.20 33.24 -3.93
C ARG A 81 -0.34 32.06 -3.52
N ARG A 82 -0.28 31.83 -2.21
CA ARG A 82 0.27 30.58 -1.67
C ARG A 82 -0.53 29.37 -2.14
N ILE A 83 0.18 28.34 -2.60
CA ILE A 83 -0.43 27.06 -2.98
C ILE A 83 -0.90 26.34 -1.72
N GLN A 84 -2.16 25.91 -1.76
CA GLN A 84 -2.80 25.16 -0.69
C GLN A 84 -2.54 23.67 -0.86
N ARG A 85 -2.55 22.93 0.26
CA ARG A 85 -2.35 21.47 0.27
C ARG A 85 -3.35 20.72 -0.65
N GLY A 86 -4.52 21.30 -0.88
CA GLY A 86 -5.58 20.74 -1.74
C GLY A 86 -5.42 21.00 -3.23
N ASP A 87 -4.56 21.93 -3.67
CA ASP A 87 -4.49 22.33 -5.07
C ASP A 87 -3.97 21.19 -5.97
N MET A 88 -2.79 20.63 -5.65
CA MET A 88 -2.20 19.53 -6.45
C MET A 88 -3.11 18.30 -6.53
N PRO A 89 -3.68 17.78 -5.40
CA PRO A 89 -4.60 16.66 -5.48
C PRO A 89 -5.86 16.93 -6.30
N THR A 90 -6.33 18.18 -6.32
CA THR A 90 -7.52 18.56 -7.09
C THR A 90 -7.26 18.49 -8.58
N LEU A 91 -6.13 19.02 -9.05
CA LEU A 91 -5.75 18.96 -10.45
C LEU A 91 -5.49 17.51 -10.90
N ARG A 92 -4.84 16.70 -10.05
CA ARG A 92 -4.66 15.27 -10.33
C ARG A 92 -5.98 14.53 -10.48
N LEU A 93 -6.94 14.78 -9.59
CA LEU A 93 -8.26 14.14 -9.64
C LEU A 93 -9.10 14.61 -10.83
N LEU A 94 -8.94 15.87 -11.25
CA LEU A 94 -9.54 16.36 -12.49
C LEU A 94 -8.97 15.61 -13.70
N LEU A 95 -7.64 15.51 -13.83
CA LEU A 95 -7.01 14.76 -14.93
C LEU A 95 -7.45 13.30 -14.95
N GLU A 96 -7.52 12.65 -13.78
CA GLU A 96 -8.03 11.28 -13.66
C GLU A 96 -9.48 11.17 -14.14
N HIS A 97 -10.32 12.16 -13.82
CA HIS A 97 -11.71 12.19 -14.25
C HIS A 97 -11.87 12.37 -15.75
N LEU A 98 -11.16 13.34 -16.34
CA LEU A 98 -11.23 13.59 -17.78
C LEU A 98 -10.71 12.38 -18.58
N ARG A 99 -9.66 11.70 -18.09
CA ARG A 99 -9.14 10.46 -18.71
C ARG A 99 -10.15 9.33 -18.67
N GLN A 100 -10.78 9.11 -17.51
CA GLN A 100 -11.79 8.05 -17.36
C GLN A 100 -13.04 8.32 -18.19
N SER A 101 -13.37 9.59 -18.44
CA SER A 101 -14.45 9.98 -19.34
C SER A 101 -14.04 10.04 -20.82
N GLY A 102 -12.80 9.67 -21.17
CA GLY A 102 -12.30 9.70 -22.56
C GLY A 102 -12.07 11.10 -23.16
N VAL A 103 -12.13 12.16 -22.33
CA VAL A 103 -12.03 13.56 -22.79
C VAL A 103 -10.59 13.94 -23.09
N ILE A 104 -9.63 13.44 -22.32
CA ILE A 104 -8.20 13.67 -22.57
C ILE A 104 -7.50 12.32 -22.72
N PRO A 105 -6.43 12.24 -23.54
CA PRO A 105 -5.70 11.00 -23.70
C PRO A 105 -5.14 10.51 -22.36
N THR A 106 -5.21 9.20 -22.16
CA THR A 106 -4.42 8.58 -21.09
C THR A 106 -2.97 8.62 -21.57
N PRO A 107 -2.04 9.23 -20.81
CA PRO A 107 -0.65 9.26 -21.21
C PRO A 107 -0.18 7.82 -21.34
N THR A 108 0.17 7.42 -22.55
CA THR A 108 0.92 6.19 -22.77
C THR A 108 2.18 6.33 -21.93
N PRO A 109 2.46 5.41 -20.98
CA PRO A 109 3.73 5.47 -20.26
C PRO A 109 4.82 5.52 -21.32
N GLU A 110 5.72 6.52 -21.22
CA GLU A 110 6.90 6.56 -22.07
C GLU A 110 7.61 5.22 -21.89
N ILE A 111 7.51 4.39 -22.92
CA ILE A 111 8.16 3.09 -22.91
C ILE A 111 9.64 3.39 -23.05
N ASP A 112 10.40 3.02 -22.04
CA ASP A 112 11.86 3.14 -22.07
C ASP A 112 12.39 2.18 -23.15
N ASP A 113 12.48 2.64 -24.39
CA ASP A 113 12.94 1.83 -25.53
C ASP A 113 14.46 1.64 -25.55
N SER A 114 15.16 2.13 -24.53
CA SER A 114 16.54 1.74 -24.29
C SER A 114 16.66 0.22 -24.13
N GLU A 115 17.87 -0.28 -24.35
CA GLU A 115 18.18 -1.69 -24.14
C GLU A 115 17.89 -2.12 -22.69
N LEU A 116 18.19 -1.26 -21.71
CA LEU A 116 17.87 -1.48 -20.30
C LEU A 116 16.37 -1.57 -20.05
N GLY A 117 15.58 -0.67 -20.63
CA GLY A 117 14.14 -0.66 -20.47
C GLY A 117 13.48 -1.90 -21.09
N ARG A 118 14.01 -2.42 -22.21
CA ARG A 118 13.58 -3.69 -22.80
C ARG A 118 13.85 -4.88 -21.88
N ILE A 119 15.07 -4.99 -21.35
CA ILE A 119 15.44 -6.06 -20.40
C ILE A 119 14.56 -6.00 -19.13
N GLU A 120 14.31 -4.81 -18.60
CA GLU A 120 13.44 -4.62 -17.43
C GLU A 120 12.00 -5.07 -17.70
N ARG A 121 11.45 -4.75 -18.89
CA ARG A 121 10.11 -5.20 -19.31
C ARG A 121 10.03 -6.70 -19.48
N ASP A 122 11.00 -7.31 -20.15
CA ASP A 122 11.02 -8.76 -20.35
C ASP A 122 11.12 -9.49 -19.02
N PHE A 123 11.96 -8.99 -18.11
CA PHE A 123 12.04 -9.52 -16.76
C PHE A 123 10.72 -9.33 -15.98
N ALA A 124 10.07 -8.16 -16.09
CA ALA A 124 8.77 -7.93 -15.47
C ALA A 124 7.69 -8.90 -15.98
N ASN A 125 7.69 -9.19 -17.29
CA ASN A 125 6.79 -10.15 -17.92
C ASN A 125 7.06 -11.58 -17.41
N TYR A 126 8.32 -12.00 -17.36
CA TYR A 126 8.73 -13.28 -16.76
C TYR A 126 8.25 -13.41 -15.31
N LEU A 127 8.45 -12.37 -14.48
CA LEU A 127 8.00 -12.38 -13.08
C LEU A 127 6.47 -12.47 -12.95
N ALA A 128 5.72 -11.80 -13.82
CA ALA A 128 4.27 -11.75 -13.76
C ALA A 128 3.59 -12.99 -14.35
N GLN A 129 4.02 -13.43 -15.53
CA GLN A 129 3.34 -14.46 -16.32
C GLN A 129 3.82 -15.86 -15.95
N GLU A 130 5.13 -16.08 -15.98
CA GLU A 130 5.72 -17.39 -15.74
C GLU A 130 5.85 -17.69 -14.25
N ARG A 131 6.40 -16.74 -13.48
CA ARG A 131 6.60 -16.90 -12.02
C ARG A 131 5.36 -16.59 -11.19
N ARG A 132 4.33 -15.99 -11.81
CA ARG A 132 3.06 -15.60 -11.17
C ARG A 132 3.26 -14.80 -9.87
N LEU A 133 4.28 -13.95 -9.83
CA LEU A 133 4.54 -13.11 -8.66
C LEU A 133 3.54 -11.95 -8.58
N SER A 134 3.23 -11.55 -7.35
CA SER A 134 2.38 -10.39 -7.11
C SER A 134 3.03 -9.09 -7.61
N GLN A 135 2.22 -8.11 -8.03
CA GLN A 135 2.68 -6.77 -8.40
C GLN A 135 3.58 -6.10 -7.34
N ALA A 136 3.31 -6.33 -6.06
CA ALA A 136 4.16 -5.84 -4.97
C ALA A 136 5.59 -6.41 -5.01
N SER A 137 5.79 -7.62 -5.54
CA SER A 137 7.12 -8.21 -5.72
C SER A 137 7.85 -7.52 -6.87
N LEU A 138 7.18 -7.28 -8.00
CA LEU A 138 7.73 -6.57 -9.16
C LEU A 138 8.21 -5.17 -8.77
N VAL A 139 7.36 -4.41 -8.07
CA VAL A 139 7.70 -3.06 -7.55
C VAL A 139 8.93 -3.07 -6.65
N ASN A 140 9.25 -4.20 -6.01
CA ASN A 140 10.44 -4.32 -5.17
C ASN A 140 11.67 -4.84 -5.92
N TYR A 141 11.49 -5.67 -6.95
CA TYR A 141 12.59 -6.34 -7.67
C TYR A 141 13.11 -5.49 -8.82
N LEU A 142 12.23 -4.88 -9.62
CA LEU A 142 12.61 -4.11 -10.81
C LEU A 142 13.58 -2.96 -10.49
N PRO A 143 13.36 -2.13 -9.43
CA PRO A 143 14.30 -1.06 -9.11
C PRO A 143 15.69 -1.55 -8.70
N VAL A 144 15.79 -2.77 -8.15
CA VAL A 144 17.09 -3.36 -7.80
C VAL A 144 17.84 -3.74 -9.06
N VAL A 145 17.16 -4.39 -10.00
CA VAL A 145 17.75 -4.80 -11.28
C VAL A 145 18.13 -3.59 -12.13
N ARG A 146 17.22 -2.61 -12.25
CA ARG A 146 17.48 -1.37 -12.97
C ARG A 146 18.73 -0.68 -12.44
N ARG A 147 18.83 -0.52 -11.12
CA ARG A 147 20.00 0.08 -10.48
C ARG A 147 21.29 -0.70 -10.73
N PHE A 148 21.25 -2.03 -10.65
CA PHE A 148 22.41 -2.86 -10.97
C PHE A 148 22.90 -2.63 -12.40
N LEU A 149 21.98 -2.63 -13.37
CA LEU A 149 22.31 -2.43 -14.77
C LEU A 149 22.83 -1.01 -15.05
N GLU A 150 22.21 0.01 -14.44
CA GLU A 150 22.65 1.40 -14.55
C GLU A 150 24.04 1.61 -13.94
N GLU A 151 24.33 1.04 -12.76
CA GLU A 151 25.64 1.15 -12.11
C GLU A 151 26.73 0.36 -12.87
N HIS A 152 26.38 -0.78 -13.48
CA HIS A 152 27.34 -1.60 -14.21
C HIS A 152 27.62 -1.05 -15.61
N PHE A 153 26.61 -0.78 -16.43
CA PHE A 153 26.80 -0.35 -17.82
C PHE A 153 26.96 1.16 -17.95
N GLY A 154 26.26 1.96 -17.13
CA GLY A 154 26.24 3.42 -17.27
C GLY A 154 25.77 3.84 -18.66
N THR A 155 26.64 4.50 -19.42
CA THR A 155 26.41 4.90 -20.81
C THR A 155 26.97 3.91 -21.85
N ARG A 156 27.62 2.82 -21.40
CA ARG A 156 28.20 1.81 -22.29
C ARG A 156 27.11 0.90 -22.89
N PRO A 157 27.36 0.29 -24.06
CA PRO A 157 26.47 -0.73 -24.62
C PRO A 157 26.22 -1.88 -23.63
N VAL A 158 25.01 -2.45 -23.65
CA VAL A 158 24.62 -3.48 -22.67
C VAL A 158 25.07 -4.84 -23.17
N LEU A 159 26.24 -5.28 -22.73
CA LEU A 159 26.78 -6.60 -23.03
C LEU A 159 26.58 -7.54 -21.83
N LEU A 160 25.41 -8.17 -21.74
CA LEU A 160 25.05 -9.04 -20.60
C LEU A 160 26.03 -10.20 -20.37
N LYS A 161 26.70 -10.66 -21.43
CA LYS A 161 27.72 -11.72 -21.37
C LYS A 161 29.00 -11.31 -20.65
N GLU A 162 29.27 -10.01 -20.54
CA GLU A 162 30.45 -9.47 -19.85
C GLU A 162 30.25 -9.37 -18.34
N ILE A 163 29.03 -9.56 -17.84
CA ILE A 163 28.76 -9.51 -16.41
C ILE A 163 29.48 -10.68 -15.74
N ASP A 164 30.43 -10.36 -14.87
CA ASP A 164 31.19 -11.35 -14.12
C ASP A 164 30.81 -11.39 -12.62
N TYR A 165 31.42 -12.32 -11.89
CA TYR A 165 31.23 -12.44 -10.45
C TYR A 165 31.72 -11.22 -9.66
N THR A 166 32.79 -10.56 -10.11
CA THR A 166 33.38 -9.41 -9.42
C THR A 166 32.43 -8.22 -9.44
N ASP A 167 31.71 -8.00 -10.54
CA ASP A 167 30.72 -6.94 -10.67
C ASP A 167 29.53 -7.16 -9.74
N ILE A 168 29.00 -8.38 -9.71
CA ILE A 168 27.90 -8.77 -8.83
C ILE A 168 28.32 -8.59 -7.37
N SER A 169 29.51 -9.06 -7.01
CA SER A 169 30.02 -8.97 -5.64
C SER A 169 30.25 -7.53 -5.22
N ARG A 170 30.85 -6.70 -6.09
CA ARG A 170 31.07 -5.27 -5.85
C ARG A 170 29.73 -4.56 -5.57
N PHE A 171 28.74 -4.75 -6.44
CA PHE A 171 27.41 -4.16 -6.26
C PHE A 171 26.76 -4.60 -4.95
N VAL A 172 26.73 -5.91 -4.67
CA VAL A 172 26.07 -6.44 -3.47
C VAL A 172 26.74 -5.91 -2.20
N LEU A 173 28.08 -5.83 -2.15
CA LEU A 173 28.81 -5.29 -1.00
C LEU A 173 28.56 -3.79 -0.80
N GLN A 174 28.62 -2.99 -1.86
CA GLN A 174 28.35 -1.55 -1.78
C GLN A 174 26.94 -1.28 -1.27
N GLN A 175 25.94 -1.97 -1.83
CA GLN A 175 24.55 -1.78 -1.43
C GLN A 175 24.26 -2.35 -0.03
N ALA A 176 24.91 -3.45 0.37
CA ALA A 176 24.73 -4.04 1.70
C ALA A 176 25.20 -3.12 2.83
N ASN A 177 26.17 -2.22 2.57
CA ASN A 177 26.63 -1.22 3.54
C ASN A 177 25.62 -0.07 3.76
N ILE A 178 24.74 0.16 2.78
CA ILE A 178 23.75 1.26 2.82
C ILE A 178 22.38 0.74 3.26
N LEU A 179 22.02 -0.45 2.81
CA LEU A 179 20.70 -1.03 3.01
C LEU A 179 20.58 -1.73 4.36
N SER A 180 19.39 -1.66 4.96
CA SER A 180 19.08 -2.53 6.10
C SER A 180 19.21 -4.01 5.70
N ARG A 181 19.56 -4.87 6.66
CA ARG A 181 19.75 -6.32 6.43
C ARG A 181 18.58 -6.97 5.67
N GLY A 182 17.34 -6.60 6.00
CA GLY A 182 16.15 -7.10 5.32
C GLY A 182 16.05 -6.65 3.85
N ARG A 183 16.41 -5.40 3.56
CA ARG A 183 16.42 -4.87 2.20
C ARG A 183 17.58 -5.43 1.37
N ALA A 184 18.74 -5.64 1.98
CA ALA A 184 19.88 -6.33 1.34
C ALA A 184 19.53 -7.77 0.94
N LYS A 185 18.81 -8.52 1.79
CA LYS A 185 18.28 -9.84 1.42
C LYS A 185 17.31 -9.80 0.24
N LEU A 186 16.40 -8.82 0.24
CA LEU A 186 15.46 -8.64 -0.86
C LEU A 186 16.22 -8.36 -2.16
N MET A 187 17.23 -7.50 -2.11
CA MET A 187 18.11 -7.19 -3.24
C MET A 187 18.78 -8.46 -3.76
N VAL A 188 19.43 -9.25 -2.90
CA VAL A 188 20.04 -10.53 -3.30
C VAL A 188 19.02 -11.49 -3.91
N THR A 189 17.79 -11.54 -3.38
CA THR A 189 16.74 -12.39 -3.94
C THR A 189 16.30 -11.91 -5.33
N ALA A 190 16.17 -10.59 -5.51
CA ALA A 190 15.84 -10.00 -6.80
C ALA A 190 16.93 -10.27 -7.85
N LEU A 191 18.21 -10.05 -7.50
CA LEU A 191 19.35 -10.33 -8.37
C LEU A 191 19.43 -11.81 -8.77
N ARG A 192 19.25 -12.74 -7.82
CA ARG A 192 19.20 -14.18 -8.14
C ARG A 192 18.06 -14.53 -9.09
N SER A 193 16.88 -13.91 -8.89
CA SER A 193 15.75 -14.11 -9.79
C SER A 193 16.04 -13.58 -11.19
N PHE A 194 16.76 -12.46 -11.29
CA PHE A 194 17.13 -11.83 -12.55
C PHE A 194 18.19 -12.62 -13.31
N PHE A 195 19.27 -13.06 -12.67
CA PHE A 195 20.30 -13.86 -13.33
C PHE A 195 19.78 -15.22 -13.81
N ARG A 196 18.85 -15.85 -13.07
CA ARG A 196 18.15 -17.05 -13.56
C ARG A 196 17.32 -16.78 -14.81
N PHE A 197 16.67 -15.62 -14.87
CA PHE A 197 15.92 -15.20 -16.05
C PHE A 197 16.85 -15.02 -17.26
N LEU A 198 17.96 -14.29 -17.10
CA LEU A 198 18.95 -14.12 -18.18
C LEU A 198 19.53 -15.45 -18.66
N HIS A 199 19.80 -16.37 -17.73
CA HIS A 199 20.30 -17.69 -18.07
C HIS A 199 19.27 -18.53 -18.82
N LEU A 200 18.00 -18.51 -18.38
CA LEU A 200 16.90 -19.21 -19.05
C LEU A 200 16.65 -18.70 -20.48
N ARG A 201 16.81 -17.39 -20.70
CA ARG A 201 16.70 -16.76 -22.03
C ARG A 201 17.93 -17.00 -22.90
N GLY A 202 19.03 -17.50 -22.33
CA GLY A 202 20.30 -17.74 -23.03
C GLY A 202 21.17 -16.49 -23.22
N ASP A 203 20.86 -15.37 -22.55
CA ASP A 203 21.69 -14.15 -22.64
C ASP A 203 23.06 -14.33 -21.98
N ILE A 204 23.11 -15.18 -20.95
CA ILE A 204 24.33 -15.55 -20.23
C ILE A 204 24.51 -17.07 -20.27
N SER A 205 25.73 -17.52 -20.51
CA SER A 205 26.07 -18.94 -20.60
C SER A 205 26.11 -19.64 -19.23
N THR A 206 26.36 -18.88 -18.16
CA THR A 206 26.57 -19.39 -16.81
C THR A 206 25.48 -18.89 -15.88
N ASP A 207 24.98 -19.74 -14.97
CA ASP A 207 24.02 -19.31 -13.94
C ASP A 207 24.70 -18.43 -12.88
N LEU A 208 24.70 -17.12 -13.13
CA LEU A 208 25.23 -16.12 -12.21
C LEU A 208 24.41 -15.97 -10.92
N ALA A 209 23.23 -16.60 -10.81
CA ALA A 209 22.46 -16.55 -9.56
C ALA A 209 23.14 -17.31 -8.42
N ALA A 210 23.89 -18.37 -8.73
CA ALA A 210 24.61 -19.17 -7.76
C ALA A 210 25.73 -18.36 -7.07
N VAL A 211 26.35 -17.43 -7.80
CA VAL A 211 27.49 -16.64 -7.34
C VAL A 211 27.09 -15.35 -6.63
N VAL A 212 25.81 -14.97 -6.62
CA VAL A 212 25.35 -13.79 -5.86
C VAL A 212 25.63 -14.01 -4.36
N PRO A 213 26.40 -13.12 -3.69
CA PRO A 213 26.76 -13.29 -2.30
C PRO A 213 25.56 -13.45 -1.37
N LYS A 214 25.70 -14.30 -0.35
CA LYS A 214 24.66 -14.46 0.69
C LYS A 214 24.82 -13.35 1.72
N VAL A 215 23.74 -12.64 2.02
CA VAL A 215 23.69 -11.76 3.19
C VAL A 215 23.58 -12.65 4.43
N ALA A 216 24.60 -12.58 5.31
CA ALA A 216 24.62 -13.34 6.54
C ALA A 216 23.37 -13.06 7.38
N SER A 217 22.60 -14.10 7.62
CA SER A 217 21.49 -14.06 8.57
C SER A 217 21.23 -15.47 9.04
N TRP A 218 21.73 -15.75 10.23
CA TRP A 218 21.45 -16.99 10.91
C TRP A 218 19.95 -17.09 11.18
N ARG A 219 19.36 -18.21 10.76
CA ARG A 219 17.96 -18.50 11.05
C ARG A 219 17.82 -18.52 12.57
N PHE A 220 16.81 -17.82 13.09
CA PHE A 220 16.59 -17.65 14.52
C PHE A 220 17.66 -16.86 15.31
N ALA A 221 18.43 -15.98 14.66
CA ALA A 221 19.42 -15.13 15.34
C ALA A 221 18.82 -14.16 16.38
N THR A 222 17.51 -13.93 16.33
CA THR A 222 16.79 -13.02 17.23
C THR A 222 15.53 -13.69 17.73
N LEU A 223 15.20 -13.48 19.01
CA LEU A 223 13.91 -13.89 19.56
C LEU A 223 12.78 -13.07 18.91
N PRO A 224 11.60 -13.68 18.65
CA PRO A 224 10.40 -12.93 18.31
C PRO A 224 10.14 -11.85 19.36
N LYS A 225 10.10 -10.59 18.92
CA LYS A 225 9.72 -9.48 19.78
C LYS A 225 8.21 -9.55 20.01
N TRP A 226 7.80 -9.44 21.27
CA TRP A 226 6.40 -9.46 21.68
C TRP A 226 6.18 -8.42 22.80
N ILE A 227 4.93 -8.08 23.03
CA ILE A 227 4.47 -7.24 24.15
C ILE A 227 3.51 -8.05 25.06
N PRO A 228 3.53 -7.79 26.39
CA PRO A 228 2.61 -8.41 27.35
C PRO A 228 1.13 -8.19 27.06
N GLN A 229 0.28 -9.07 27.60
CA GLN A 229 -1.17 -9.00 27.43
C GLN A 229 -1.74 -7.69 28.00
N GLU A 230 -1.19 -7.22 29.12
CA GLU A 230 -1.59 -5.95 29.76
C GLU A 230 -1.31 -4.76 28.83
N GLN A 231 -0.18 -4.78 28.10
CA GLN A 231 0.15 -3.75 27.13
C GLN A 231 -0.77 -3.80 25.90
N ILE A 232 -1.23 -4.99 25.49
CA ILE A 232 -2.22 -5.13 24.42
C ILE A 232 -3.55 -4.52 24.85
N GLU A 233 -3.99 -4.80 26.06
CA GLU A 233 -5.23 -4.26 26.61
C GLU A 233 -5.16 -2.73 26.75
N HIS A 234 -4.03 -2.20 27.23
CA HIS A 234 -3.78 -0.76 27.25
C HIS A 234 -3.76 -0.13 25.84
N LEU A 235 -3.16 -0.81 24.86
CA LEU A 235 -3.16 -0.35 23.47
C LEU A 235 -4.60 -0.28 22.91
N LEU A 236 -5.43 -1.27 23.20
CA LEU A 236 -6.83 -1.32 22.78
C LEU A 236 -7.66 -0.24 23.48
N SER A 237 -7.52 -0.08 24.80
CA SER A 237 -8.26 0.92 25.58
C SER A 237 -7.88 2.36 25.23
N SER A 238 -6.66 2.59 24.72
CA SER A 238 -6.23 3.93 24.23
C SER A 238 -7.05 4.46 23.05
N CYS A 239 -7.87 3.61 22.40
CA CYS A 239 -8.66 4.04 21.24
C CYS A 239 -9.95 4.73 21.68
N ASP A 240 -10.12 5.99 21.27
CA ASP A 240 -11.35 6.75 21.52
C ASP A 240 -12.52 6.26 20.65
N GLN A 241 -13.30 5.32 21.18
CA GLN A 241 -14.46 4.71 20.51
C GLN A 241 -15.68 5.65 20.40
N SER A 242 -15.62 6.87 20.94
CA SER A 242 -16.66 7.89 20.67
C SER A 242 -16.56 8.42 19.24
N THR A 243 -15.37 8.37 18.63
CA THR A 243 -15.14 8.82 17.26
C THR A 243 -15.25 7.66 16.27
N THR A 244 -15.72 7.94 15.05
CA THR A 244 -15.75 6.97 13.95
C THR A 244 -14.36 6.42 13.64
N ALA A 245 -13.34 7.29 13.68
CA ALA A 245 -11.95 6.91 13.46
C ALA A 245 -11.42 5.97 14.55
N GLY A 246 -11.77 6.22 15.82
CA GLY A 246 -11.33 5.39 16.93
C GLY A 246 -12.05 4.05 16.98
N GLN A 247 -13.36 3.98 16.65
CA GLN A 247 -14.06 2.70 16.47
C GLN A 247 -13.36 1.84 15.41
N ARG A 248 -13.07 2.41 14.23
CA ARG A 248 -12.34 1.69 13.18
C ARG A 248 -10.98 1.20 13.66
N ASN A 249 -10.20 2.07 14.30
CA ASN A 249 -8.85 1.74 14.73
C ASN A 249 -8.87 0.66 15.82
N TYR A 250 -9.81 0.75 16.77
CA TYR A 250 -10.04 -0.26 17.80
C TYR A 250 -10.35 -1.63 17.17
N THR A 251 -11.34 -1.70 16.28
CA THR A 251 -11.73 -2.96 15.61
C THR A 251 -10.56 -3.56 14.82
N ILE A 252 -9.77 -2.74 14.10
CA ILE A 252 -8.57 -3.21 13.40
C ILE A 252 -7.54 -3.79 14.38
N LEU A 253 -7.23 -3.07 15.47
CA LEU A 253 -6.25 -3.54 16.46
C LEU A 253 -6.74 -4.83 17.14
N LEU A 254 -8.02 -4.92 17.44
CA LEU A 254 -8.64 -6.10 18.04
C LEU A 254 -8.51 -7.32 17.11
N LEU A 255 -8.79 -7.18 15.81
CA LEU A 255 -8.59 -8.25 14.83
C LEU A 255 -7.12 -8.70 14.72
N LEU A 256 -6.18 -7.75 14.76
CA LEU A 256 -4.74 -8.06 14.72
C LEU A 256 -4.28 -8.79 15.98
N ALA A 257 -4.79 -8.42 17.15
CA ALA A 257 -4.37 -8.95 18.44
C ALA A 257 -5.08 -10.27 18.82
N ARG A 258 -6.39 -10.38 18.59
CA ARG A 258 -7.22 -11.54 18.97
C ARG A 258 -7.15 -12.68 17.95
N LEU A 259 -7.25 -12.36 16.66
CA LEU A 259 -7.28 -13.35 15.58
C LEU A 259 -5.93 -13.48 14.84
N GLY A 260 -4.94 -12.69 15.25
CA GLY A 260 -3.61 -12.72 14.64
C GLY A 260 -3.62 -12.34 13.15
N LEU A 261 -4.61 -11.59 12.65
CA LEU A 261 -4.72 -11.33 11.21
C LEU A 261 -3.49 -10.59 10.68
N ARG A 262 -3.10 -10.89 9.43
CA ARG A 262 -2.08 -10.12 8.73
C ARG A 262 -2.70 -8.80 8.25
N SER A 263 -1.92 -7.73 8.20
CA SER A 263 -2.40 -6.42 7.72
C SER A 263 -3.04 -6.49 6.33
N GLY A 264 -2.51 -7.34 5.44
CA GLY A 264 -3.07 -7.55 4.11
C GLY A 264 -4.44 -8.23 4.13
N GLU A 265 -4.70 -9.12 5.09
CA GLU A 265 -6.01 -9.76 5.27
C GLU A 265 -7.03 -8.73 5.75
N VAL A 266 -6.64 -7.89 6.72
CA VAL A 266 -7.49 -6.78 7.22
C VAL A 266 -7.81 -5.77 6.13
N VAL A 267 -6.81 -5.33 5.35
CA VAL A 267 -7.01 -4.38 4.25
C VAL A 267 -7.92 -4.95 3.16
N ASN A 268 -7.84 -6.26 2.92
CA ASN A 268 -8.62 -6.90 1.88
C ASN A 268 -9.97 -7.44 2.34
N MET A 269 -10.29 -7.36 3.63
CA MET A 269 -11.55 -7.85 4.16
C MET A 269 -12.74 -7.10 3.54
N THR A 270 -13.71 -7.86 3.05
CA THR A 270 -14.98 -7.39 2.48
C THR A 270 -16.14 -7.77 3.38
N LEU A 271 -17.28 -7.10 3.22
CA LEU A 271 -18.51 -7.41 3.97
C LEU A 271 -18.94 -8.87 3.76
N ASP A 272 -18.69 -9.43 2.57
CA ASP A 272 -18.98 -10.83 2.21
C ASP A 272 -18.10 -11.85 2.95
N ASN A 273 -17.04 -11.38 3.62
CA ASN A 273 -16.17 -12.25 4.39
C ASN A 273 -16.67 -12.49 5.81
N ILE A 274 -17.70 -11.78 6.27
CA ILE A 274 -18.24 -11.93 7.62
C ILE A 274 -19.55 -12.71 7.54
N ASP A 275 -19.53 -13.91 8.09
CA ASP A 275 -20.69 -14.79 8.18
C ASP A 275 -21.27 -14.66 9.59
N TRP A 276 -22.27 -13.79 9.74
CA TRP A 276 -22.86 -13.48 11.04
C TRP A 276 -23.68 -14.64 11.61
N GLU A 277 -24.28 -15.45 10.73
CA GLU A 277 -25.12 -16.58 11.10
C GLU A 277 -24.25 -17.76 11.57
N ALA A 278 -23.20 -18.08 10.82
CA ALA A 278 -22.24 -19.11 11.22
C ALA A 278 -21.30 -18.64 12.36
N GLY A 279 -21.21 -17.33 12.62
CA GLY A 279 -20.24 -16.77 13.55
C GLY A 279 -18.80 -16.97 13.08
N GLU A 280 -18.54 -16.75 11.78
CA GLU A 280 -17.23 -16.98 11.15
C GLU A 280 -16.73 -15.76 10.36
N ILE A 281 -15.41 -15.61 10.27
CA ILE A 281 -14.75 -14.71 9.32
C ILE A 281 -13.93 -15.53 8.33
N ARG A 282 -14.17 -15.30 7.04
CA ARG A 282 -13.39 -15.85 5.93
C ARG A 282 -12.18 -14.97 5.64
N VAL A 283 -10.98 -15.52 5.72
CA VAL A 283 -9.73 -14.78 5.53
C VAL A 283 -8.94 -15.38 4.37
N GLY A 284 -8.66 -14.56 3.35
CA GLY A 284 -7.92 -14.96 2.16
C GLY A 284 -6.47 -14.45 2.17
N GLY A 285 -5.54 -15.33 1.79
CA GLY A 285 -4.12 -15.00 1.59
C GLY A 285 -3.72 -14.83 0.11
N LYS A 286 -2.42 -14.71 -0.15
CA LYS A 286 -1.84 -14.61 -1.52
C LYS A 286 -2.00 -15.87 -2.38
N SER A 287 -2.34 -17.04 -1.82
CA SER A 287 -2.84 -18.14 -2.63
C SER A 287 -4.34 -18.19 -2.48
N HIS A 288 -5.06 -18.65 -3.50
CA HIS A 288 -6.51 -18.82 -3.58
C HIS A 288 -7.16 -19.65 -2.44
N ARG A 289 -6.43 -19.98 -1.38
CA ARG A 289 -6.94 -20.61 -0.17
C ARG A 289 -7.59 -19.56 0.73
N GLN A 290 -8.84 -19.81 1.07
CA GLN A 290 -9.58 -19.10 2.10
C GLN A 290 -9.62 -19.98 3.35
N ASP A 291 -9.20 -19.43 4.48
CA ASP A 291 -9.38 -20.08 5.78
C ASP A 291 -10.59 -19.46 6.49
N ARG A 292 -11.25 -20.23 7.34
CA ARG A 292 -12.36 -19.77 8.18
C ARG A 292 -11.86 -19.67 9.61
N LEU A 293 -12.19 -18.57 10.27
CA LEU A 293 -11.89 -18.35 11.68
C LEU A 293 -13.20 -18.13 12.42
N PRO A 294 -13.32 -18.59 13.67
CA PRO A 294 -14.44 -18.19 14.50
C PRO A 294 -14.46 -16.65 14.65
N LEU A 295 -15.64 -16.11 14.88
CA LEU A 295 -15.89 -14.72 15.22
C LEU A 295 -16.18 -14.64 16.73
N PRO A 296 -15.16 -14.45 17.59
CA PRO A 296 -15.37 -14.23 19.01
C PRO A 296 -16.35 -13.08 19.26
N LYS A 297 -17.12 -13.18 20.34
CA LYS A 297 -18.17 -12.21 20.69
C LYS A 297 -17.63 -10.77 20.75
N ASP A 298 -16.48 -10.54 21.40
CA ASP A 298 -15.87 -9.21 21.50
C ASP A 298 -15.48 -8.64 20.12
N VAL A 299 -14.95 -9.48 19.23
CA VAL A 299 -14.62 -9.13 17.85
C VAL A 299 -15.89 -8.82 17.04
N GLY A 300 -16.93 -9.65 17.17
CA GLY A 300 -18.21 -9.48 16.51
C GLY A 300 -18.90 -8.19 16.90
N GLU A 301 -18.95 -7.88 18.20
CA GLU A 301 -19.52 -6.63 18.73
C GLU A 301 -18.75 -5.41 18.23
N ALA A 302 -17.41 -5.45 18.24
CA ALA A 302 -16.57 -4.37 17.73
C ALA A 302 -16.75 -4.15 16.22
N LEU A 303 -16.90 -5.22 15.43
CA LEU A 303 -17.21 -5.14 14.01
C LEU A 303 -18.60 -4.55 13.77
N ALA A 304 -19.63 -5.07 14.45
CA ALA A 304 -21.00 -4.60 14.30
C ALA A 304 -21.14 -3.12 14.67
N ARG A 305 -20.54 -2.69 15.79
CA ARG A 305 -20.51 -1.28 16.22
C ARG A 305 -19.87 -0.39 15.16
N TYR A 306 -18.69 -0.78 14.66
CA TYR A 306 -18.01 -0.03 13.60
C TYR A 306 -18.86 0.01 12.33
N LEU A 307 -19.40 -1.12 11.87
CA LEU A 307 -20.18 -1.18 10.62
C LEU A 307 -21.47 -0.35 10.69
N ARG A 308 -22.13 -0.30 11.85
CA ARG A 308 -23.39 0.45 12.03
C ARG A 308 -23.19 1.94 12.28
N HIS A 309 -22.18 2.32 13.06
CA HIS A 309 -22.04 3.69 13.56
C HIS A 309 -20.74 4.39 13.13
N GLY A 310 -19.69 3.61 12.86
CA GLY A 310 -18.35 4.15 12.57
C GLY A 310 -17.97 4.17 11.10
N ARG A 311 -18.57 3.31 10.27
CA ARG A 311 -18.22 3.13 8.86
C ARG A 311 -18.95 4.16 8.00
N PRO A 312 -18.23 5.08 7.33
CA PRO A 312 -18.85 6.00 6.38
C PRO A 312 -19.63 5.27 5.28
N CYS A 313 -20.78 5.84 4.90
CA CYS A 313 -21.54 5.41 3.73
C CYS A 313 -20.67 5.59 2.47
N CYS A 314 -20.40 4.50 1.76
CA CYS A 314 -19.58 4.49 0.55
C CYS A 314 -19.89 3.25 -0.30
N SER A 315 -19.57 3.31 -1.59
CA SER A 315 -19.88 2.26 -2.57
C SER A 315 -19.02 1.01 -2.47
N THR A 316 -17.89 1.07 -1.76
CA THR A 316 -17.00 -0.09 -1.64
C THR A 316 -17.57 -1.13 -0.67
N ARG A 317 -17.35 -2.42 -0.97
CA ARG A 317 -17.65 -3.53 -0.05
C ARG A 317 -16.53 -3.84 0.94
N ARG A 318 -15.44 -3.06 0.97
CA ARG A 318 -14.38 -3.22 1.98
C ARG A 318 -14.92 -2.91 3.37
N VAL A 319 -14.60 -3.76 4.35
CA VAL A 319 -15.00 -3.54 5.75
C VAL A 319 -14.41 -2.23 6.24
N PHE A 320 -13.08 -2.10 6.15
CA PHE A 320 -12.37 -0.93 6.64
C PHE A 320 -12.12 0.10 5.54
N VAL A 321 -12.57 1.32 5.79
CA VAL A 321 -12.44 2.44 4.85
C VAL A 321 -11.70 3.62 5.44
N ARG A 322 -11.22 4.50 4.56
CA ARG A 322 -10.55 5.75 4.93
C ARG A 322 -11.58 6.72 5.54
N MET A 323 -11.13 7.53 6.51
CA MET A 323 -11.98 8.55 7.16
C MET A 323 -11.96 9.89 6.44
N LYS A 324 -11.20 10.00 5.35
CA LYS A 324 -11.12 11.20 4.52
C LYS A 324 -11.34 10.80 3.07
N ALA A 325 -12.10 11.63 2.37
CA ALA A 325 -12.39 11.45 0.95
C ALA A 325 -11.09 11.34 0.10
N PRO A 326 -11.08 10.51 -0.95
CA PRO A 326 -12.17 9.64 -1.38
C PRO A 326 -12.43 8.50 -0.39
N LEU A 327 -13.70 8.28 -0.05
CA LEU A 327 -14.16 7.24 0.87
C LEU A 327 -14.08 5.88 0.17
N ARG A 328 -12.93 5.23 0.34
CA ARG A 328 -12.62 3.92 -0.23
C ARG A 328 -11.84 3.08 0.78
N GLY A 329 -11.68 1.79 0.47
CA GLY A 329 -10.80 0.90 1.23
C GLY A 329 -9.34 1.39 1.26
N PHE A 330 -8.54 0.82 2.15
CA PHE A 330 -7.11 1.10 2.15
C PHE A 330 -6.46 0.62 0.86
N VAL A 331 -5.52 1.41 0.33
CA VAL A 331 -4.80 1.07 -0.90
C VAL A 331 -3.85 -0.11 -0.66
N ASN A 332 -3.20 -0.13 0.51
CA ASN A 332 -2.27 -1.15 0.90
C ASN A 332 -2.14 -1.22 2.43
N SER A 333 -1.40 -2.21 2.91
CA SER A 333 -1.16 -2.47 4.32
C SER A 333 -0.41 -1.34 5.05
N SER A 334 0.28 -0.43 4.35
CA SER A 334 1.05 0.64 4.99
C SER A 334 0.18 1.55 5.86
N ALA A 335 -1.10 1.73 5.49
CA ALA A 335 -2.06 2.46 6.31
C ALA A 335 -2.27 1.82 7.70
N ILE A 336 -2.27 0.49 7.76
CA ILE A 336 -2.38 -0.27 9.01
C ILE A 336 -1.10 -0.10 9.83
N TYR A 337 0.09 -0.15 9.21
CA TYR A 337 1.36 0.11 9.91
C TYR A 337 1.38 1.50 10.55
N SER A 338 1.04 2.55 9.80
CA SER A 338 0.98 3.91 10.34
C SER A 338 -0.10 4.09 11.40
N MET A 339 -1.19 3.31 11.33
CA MET A 339 -2.24 3.33 12.35
C MET A 339 -1.77 2.66 13.65
N VAL A 340 -1.15 1.48 13.55
CA VAL A 340 -0.61 0.73 14.70
C VAL A 340 0.49 1.54 15.39
N ARG A 341 1.42 2.13 14.63
CA ARG A 341 2.46 2.99 15.19
C ARG A 341 1.89 4.16 15.99
N ARG A 342 0.91 4.87 15.43
CA ARG A 342 0.22 5.96 16.15
C ARG A 342 -0.58 5.49 17.36
N ALA A 343 -1.04 4.24 17.37
CA ALA A 343 -1.69 3.66 18.53
C ALA A 343 -0.66 3.39 19.65
N PHE A 344 0.51 2.84 19.30
CA PHE A 344 1.62 2.69 20.24
C PHE A 344 2.07 4.04 20.82
N ASP A 345 2.27 5.04 19.96
CA ASP A 345 2.66 6.39 20.39
C ASP A 345 1.61 7.00 21.35
N ARG A 346 0.31 6.87 21.02
CA ARG A 346 -0.79 7.35 21.87
C ARG A 346 -0.88 6.61 23.22
N ALA A 347 -0.55 5.33 23.23
CA ALA A 347 -0.55 4.51 24.44
C ALA A 347 0.76 4.64 25.25
N GLY A 348 1.75 5.42 24.80
CA GLY A 348 3.05 5.52 25.47
C GLY A 348 3.85 4.21 25.50
N ILE A 349 3.58 3.28 24.57
CA ILE A 349 4.23 1.97 24.52
C ILE A 349 5.30 2.01 23.44
N HIS A 350 6.54 1.71 23.81
CA HIS A 350 7.70 1.77 22.91
C HIS A 350 8.30 0.38 22.69
N PRO A 351 7.63 -0.51 21.95
CA PRO A 351 8.16 -1.83 21.68
C PRO A 351 9.35 -1.72 20.72
N ALA A 352 10.25 -2.71 20.79
CA ALA A 352 11.39 -2.83 19.89
C ALA A 352 10.99 -3.04 18.40
N GLN A 353 9.70 -3.24 18.11
CA GLN A 353 9.11 -3.21 16.77
C GLN A 353 7.68 -2.63 16.82
N GLN A 354 7.45 -1.48 16.18
CA GLN A 354 6.16 -0.76 16.24
C GLN A 354 5.18 -1.12 15.12
N GLY A 355 5.25 -2.35 14.60
CA GLY A 355 4.45 -2.81 13.47
C GLY A 355 3.38 -3.85 13.85
N PRO A 356 2.34 -4.05 13.02
CA PRO A 356 1.23 -4.99 13.29
C PRO A 356 1.68 -6.43 13.57
N HIS A 357 2.82 -6.86 13.03
CA HIS A 357 3.36 -8.19 13.29
C HIS A 357 3.67 -8.45 14.76
N ILE A 358 3.96 -7.41 15.57
CA ILE A 358 4.22 -7.61 16.99
C ILE A 358 2.99 -8.13 17.73
N LEU A 359 1.78 -7.69 17.35
CA LEU A 359 0.52 -8.15 17.96
C LEU A 359 0.29 -9.64 17.66
N ARG A 360 0.59 -10.06 16.43
CA ARG A 360 0.53 -11.45 16.03
C ARG A 360 1.59 -12.31 16.73
N HIS A 361 2.80 -11.79 16.91
CA HIS A 361 3.83 -12.48 17.70
C HIS A 361 3.42 -12.59 19.17
N SER A 362 2.85 -11.54 19.76
CA SER A 362 2.31 -11.61 21.11
C SER A 362 1.21 -12.64 21.26
N LEU A 363 0.27 -12.75 20.31
CA LEU A 363 -0.76 -13.78 20.35
C LEU A 363 -0.12 -15.18 20.42
N ALA A 364 0.82 -15.45 19.51
CA ALA A 364 1.53 -16.72 19.46
C ALA A 364 2.28 -17.04 20.78
N THR A 365 3.03 -16.05 21.29
CA THR A 365 3.77 -16.18 22.54
C THR A 365 2.82 -16.41 23.72
N ASN A 366 1.70 -15.69 23.79
CA ASN A 366 0.72 -15.85 24.87
C ASN A 366 0.03 -17.22 24.81
N MET A 367 -0.22 -17.77 23.63
CA MET A 367 -0.74 -19.13 23.48
C MET A 367 0.29 -20.15 23.96
N LEU A 368 1.56 -20.01 23.55
CA LEU A 368 2.64 -20.90 23.97
C LEU A 368 2.81 -20.91 25.50
N ARG A 369 2.82 -19.73 26.13
CA ARG A 369 2.88 -19.59 27.59
C ARG A 369 1.66 -20.14 28.33
N LYS A 370 0.55 -20.38 27.62
CA LYS A 370 -0.64 -21.04 28.16
C LYS A 370 -0.66 -22.55 27.87
N GLY A 371 0.46 -23.10 27.38
CA GLY A 371 0.63 -24.52 27.10
C GLY A 371 0.18 -24.97 25.71
N ALA A 372 -0.16 -24.05 24.79
CA ALA A 372 -0.51 -24.44 23.43
C ALA A 372 0.73 -24.95 22.67
N SER A 373 0.56 -26.05 21.95
CA SER A 373 1.59 -26.63 21.10
C SER A 373 1.92 -25.74 19.90
N LEU A 374 3.12 -25.91 19.32
CA LEU A 374 3.50 -25.23 18.08
C LEU A 374 2.60 -25.62 16.89
N GLY A 375 1.97 -26.80 16.93
CA GLY A 375 0.98 -27.22 15.93
C GLY A 375 -0.26 -26.33 15.99
N GLU A 376 -0.88 -26.22 17.17
CA GLU A 376 -2.07 -25.39 17.41
C GLU A 376 -1.81 -23.91 17.09
N ILE A 377 -0.63 -23.39 17.47
CA ILE A 377 -0.22 -22.03 17.11
C ILE A 377 -0.12 -21.88 15.60
N GLY A 378 0.45 -22.87 14.90
CA GLY A 378 0.57 -22.89 13.45
C GLY A 378 -0.78 -22.85 12.75
N GLU A 379 -1.75 -23.63 13.24
CA GLU A 379 -3.12 -23.68 12.73
C GLU A 379 -3.86 -22.36 12.96
N ILE A 380 -3.88 -21.84 14.19
CA ILE A 380 -4.58 -20.59 14.55
C ILE A 380 -3.99 -19.40 13.78
N LEU A 381 -2.66 -19.34 13.67
CA LEU A 381 -2.00 -18.28 12.90
C LEU A 381 -2.08 -18.53 11.40
N ARG A 382 -2.47 -19.72 10.94
CA ARG A 382 -2.53 -20.07 9.51
C ARG A 382 -1.14 -19.96 8.88
N HIS A 383 -0.18 -20.69 9.45
CA HIS A 383 1.15 -20.88 8.89
C HIS A 383 1.13 -22.05 7.91
N ARG A 384 1.72 -21.84 6.73
CA ARG A 384 1.82 -22.88 5.70
C ARG A 384 2.95 -23.87 5.96
N ASP A 385 3.98 -23.39 6.62
CA ASP A 385 5.18 -24.13 6.90
C ASP A 385 5.44 -24.06 8.40
N LEU A 386 5.55 -25.24 9.02
CA LEU A 386 5.90 -25.42 10.43
C LEU A 386 7.17 -24.64 10.79
N SER A 387 8.07 -24.50 9.84
CA SER A 387 9.31 -23.76 9.96
C SER A 387 9.10 -22.25 10.25
N THR A 388 7.90 -21.73 9.96
CA THR A 388 7.46 -20.37 10.35
C THR A 388 7.04 -20.32 11.82
N THR A 389 6.48 -21.39 12.36
CA THR A 389 6.04 -21.47 13.77
C THR A 389 7.20 -21.80 14.71
N GLN A 390 8.23 -22.51 14.23
CA GLN A 390 9.44 -22.83 14.98
C GLN A 390 10.17 -21.61 15.57
N ILE A 391 9.92 -20.40 15.03
CA ILE A 391 10.50 -19.18 15.60
C ILE A 391 10.06 -18.95 17.05
N TYR A 392 8.90 -19.46 17.45
CA TYR A 392 8.34 -19.29 18.79
C TYR A 392 8.88 -20.29 19.80
N ALA A 393 9.43 -21.43 19.36
CA ALA A 393 10.02 -22.43 20.26
C ALA A 393 11.07 -21.83 21.21
N LYS A 394 11.77 -20.77 20.77
CA LYS A 394 12.78 -20.08 21.57
C LYS A 394 12.24 -19.20 22.70
N VAL A 395 10.94 -18.92 22.69
CA VAL A 395 10.28 -18.05 23.68
C VAL A 395 9.70 -18.89 24.83
N ASP A 396 9.67 -20.23 24.67
CA ASP A 396 9.19 -21.17 25.67
C ASP A 396 10.29 -21.52 26.68
N LEU A 397 10.61 -20.56 27.55
CA LEU A 397 11.64 -20.76 28.58
C LEU A 397 11.21 -21.78 29.66
N GLU A 398 9.91 -22.01 29.82
CA GLU A 398 9.35 -22.96 30.80
C GLU A 398 9.38 -24.40 30.29
N ALA A 399 9.03 -24.67 29.03
CA ALA A 399 9.19 -26.01 28.45
C ALA A 399 10.65 -26.39 28.14
N LEU A 400 11.57 -25.42 28.18
CA LEU A 400 13.02 -25.62 28.05
C LEU A 400 13.73 -25.91 29.39
N ARG A 401 13.03 -25.75 30.52
CA ARG A 401 13.49 -26.16 31.86
C ARG A 401 13.02 -27.57 32.16
#